data_AF-A0A975Y0G2-F1
#
_entry.id   AF-A0A975Y0G2-F1
#
_cell.length_a   1.000
_cell.length_b   1.000
_cell.length_c   1.000
_cell.angle_alpha   90.00
_cell.angle_beta   90.00
_cell.angle_gamma   90.00
#
_symmetry.space_group_name_H-M   'P 1'
#
loop_
_entity.id
_entity.type
_entity.pdbx_description
1 polymer ?
#
loop_
_entity_poly.entity_id
_entity_poly.type
_entity_poly.pdbx_seq_one_letter_code
_entity_poly.pdbx_strand_id
1 'polypeptide(L)'
;MVDIASQVRQDLRVSTYRVAEAAGVLGVSNDTLRRWIDAGRVDAAAGEDGRTRIAGTDLAALAKSLADGAEGFGHVSRATAVSARNRMRGIVTAVKKDTVMAQVEMVCGPYRLVSLMSAEAADDLRLEPGVLAIASVKSTNVVVELP
;
A
#
# COMPACT_ATOMS: atom_id res chain seq x y z
N MET A 1 12.16 -14.47 26.68
CA MET A 1 10.81 -14.52 26.08
C MET A 1 10.61 -13.18 25.39
N VAL A 2 10.93 -13.11 24.10
CA VAL A 2 11.00 -11.85 23.35
C VAL A 2 9.58 -11.46 22.93
N ASP A 3 9.15 -10.27 23.36
CA ASP A 3 7.82 -9.73 23.13
C ASP A 3 7.67 -9.23 21.69
N ILE A 4 7.05 -10.05 20.85
CA ILE A 4 6.76 -9.80 19.42
C ILE A 4 5.84 -8.58 19.24
N ALA A 5 5.10 -8.15 20.28
CA ALA A 5 4.21 -6.99 20.20
C ALA A 5 4.94 -5.64 20.33
N SER A 6 6.19 -5.64 20.82
CA SER A 6 7.01 -4.44 21.00
C SER A 6 7.62 -3.96 19.67
N GLN A 7 7.99 -4.89 18.80
CA GLN A 7 8.69 -4.58 17.54
C GLN A 7 7.77 -4.04 16.44
N VAL A 8 6.46 -4.31 16.54
CA VAL A 8 5.46 -3.81 15.58
C VAL A 8 5.13 -2.32 15.78
N ARG A 9 5.48 -1.73 16.92
CA ARG A 9 5.16 -0.32 17.23
C ARG A 9 6.16 0.69 16.68
N GLN A 10 7.32 0.29 16.14
CA GLN A 10 8.37 1.22 15.71
C GLN A 10 8.55 1.40 14.18
N ASP A 11 7.92 0.58 13.33
CA ASP A 11 8.11 0.66 11.85
C ASP A 11 6.99 1.39 11.09
N LEU A 12 6.08 2.10 11.76
CA LEU A 12 4.92 2.77 11.11
C LEU A 12 5.26 4.06 10.32
N ARG A 13 6.53 4.27 9.96
CA ARG A 13 6.98 5.34 9.04
C ARG A 13 8.01 4.81 8.05
N VAL A 14 7.64 3.83 7.24
CA VAL A 14 8.51 3.38 6.16
C VAL A 14 8.46 4.42 5.03
N SER A 15 9.35 5.41 5.09
CA SER A 15 9.58 6.36 3.98
C SER A 15 10.35 5.70 2.83
N THR A 16 11.02 4.58 3.10
CA THR A 16 11.77 3.80 2.10
C THR A 16 11.61 2.30 2.33
N TYR A 17 11.27 1.56 1.28
CA TYR A 17 10.94 0.13 1.30
C TYR A 17 12.09 -0.70 0.74
N ARG A 18 12.43 -1.80 1.41
CA ARG A 18 13.26 -2.83 0.77
C ARG A 18 12.45 -3.53 -0.33
N VAL A 19 13.16 -4.09 -1.32
CA VAL A 19 12.55 -4.82 -2.43
C VAL A 19 11.52 -5.86 -1.97
N ALA A 20 11.83 -6.65 -0.93
CA ALA A 20 10.89 -7.66 -0.45
C ALA A 20 9.61 -7.08 0.16
N GLU A 21 9.71 -5.93 0.83
CA GLU A 21 8.56 -5.26 1.44
C GLU A 21 7.69 -4.62 0.36
N ALA A 22 8.32 -3.91 -0.58
CA ALA A 22 7.64 -3.30 -1.72
C ALA A 22 6.93 -4.33 -2.60
N ALA A 23 7.57 -5.47 -2.88
CA ALA A 23 6.96 -6.56 -3.63
C ALA A 23 5.73 -7.12 -2.90
N GLY A 24 5.82 -7.27 -1.57
CA GLY A 24 4.70 -7.67 -0.73
C GLY A 24 3.54 -6.68 -0.71
N VAL A 25 3.83 -5.37 -0.76
CA VAL A 25 2.81 -4.31 -0.86
C VAL A 25 2.08 -4.35 -2.21
N LEU A 26 2.84 -4.52 -3.30
CA LEU A 26 2.28 -4.60 -4.66
C LEU A 26 1.65 -5.95 -4.97
N GLY A 27 1.85 -6.97 -4.13
CA GLY A 27 1.38 -8.33 -4.41
C GLY A 27 2.08 -8.98 -5.60
N VAL A 28 3.35 -8.68 -5.84
CA VAL A 28 4.17 -9.29 -6.90
C VAL A 28 5.36 -10.05 -6.32
N SER A 29 6.06 -10.82 -7.15
CA SER A 29 7.29 -11.50 -6.70
C SER A 29 8.46 -10.52 -6.55
N ASN A 30 9.41 -10.85 -5.67
CA ASN A 30 10.65 -10.07 -5.51
C ASN A 30 11.44 -9.97 -6.83
N ASP A 31 11.43 -11.02 -7.64
CA ASP A 31 12.10 -11.05 -8.94
C ASP A 31 11.44 -10.08 -9.94
N THR A 32 10.11 -10.08 -9.99
CA THR A 32 9.33 -9.13 -10.80
C THR A 32 9.68 -7.69 -10.46
N LEU A 33 9.72 -7.35 -9.17
CA LEU A 33 10.04 -5.99 -8.74
C LEU A 33 11.50 -5.60 -9.06
N ARG A 34 12.46 -6.52 -8.91
CA ARG A 34 13.85 -6.27 -9.33
C ARG A 34 13.95 -5.98 -10.82
N ARG A 35 13.29 -6.79 -11.65
CA ARG A 35 13.24 -6.55 -13.11
C ARG A 35 12.64 -5.20 -13.47
N TRP A 36 11.66 -4.71 -12.71
CA TRP A 36 11.09 -3.38 -12.92
C TRP A 36 12.03 -2.26 -12.50
N ILE A 37 12.79 -2.42 -11.43
CA ILE A 37 13.86 -1.50 -11.05
C ILE A 37 14.93 -1.46 -12.15
N ASP A 38 15.40 -2.62 -12.60
CA ASP A 38 16.44 -2.73 -13.65
C ASP A 38 15.96 -2.11 -14.98
N ALA A 39 14.65 -2.17 -15.25
CA ALA A 39 14.01 -1.55 -16.40
C ALA A 39 13.69 -0.04 -16.22
N GLY A 40 14.03 0.55 -15.07
CA GLY A 40 13.78 1.97 -14.78
C GLY A 40 12.30 2.33 -14.58
N ARG A 41 11.45 1.35 -14.28
CA ARG A 41 10.01 1.58 -14.05
C ARG A 41 9.71 2.18 -12.68
N VAL A 42 10.64 2.02 -11.74
CA VAL A 42 10.58 2.61 -10.39
C VAL A 42 12.00 2.93 -9.94
N ASP A 43 12.18 4.12 -9.40
CA ASP A 43 13.47 4.55 -8.88
C ASP A 43 13.82 3.79 -7.61
N ALA A 44 15.08 3.37 -7.52
CA ALA A 44 15.61 2.70 -6.36
C ALA A 44 17.06 3.13 -6.12
N ALA A 45 17.44 3.24 -4.86
CA ALA A 45 18.78 3.63 -4.44
C ALA A 45 19.38 2.58 -3.50
N ALA A 46 20.71 2.56 -3.39
CA ALA A 46 21.36 1.81 -2.32
C ALA A 46 21.06 2.48 -0.98
N GLY A 47 20.50 1.73 -0.03
CA GLY A 47 20.36 2.17 1.36
C GLY A 47 21.70 2.21 2.09
N GLU A 48 21.72 2.78 3.28
CA GLU A 48 22.90 2.85 4.16
C GLU A 48 23.47 1.47 4.51
N ASP A 49 22.63 0.43 4.46
CA ASP A 49 22.98 -0.97 4.68
C ASP A 49 23.45 -1.69 3.40
N GLY A 50 23.65 -0.95 2.30
CA GLY A 50 24.01 -1.47 0.98
C GLY A 50 22.89 -2.22 0.26
N ARG A 51 21.67 -2.26 0.83
CA ARG A 51 20.52 -2.95 0.23
C ARG A 51 19.68 -1.97 -0.57
N THR A 52 19.17 -2.42 -1.72
CA THR A 52 18.26 -1.63 -2.55
C THR A 52 17.01 -1.21 -1.79
N ARG A 53 16.71 0.09 -1.83
CA ARG A 53 15.52 0.73 -1.24
C ARG A 53 14.78 1.58 -2.27
N ILE A 54 13.48 1.61 -2.15
CA ILE A 54 12.54 2.37 -3.00
C ILE A 54 11.87 3.41 -2.11
N ALA A 55 11.78 4.67 -2.54
CA ALA A 55 11.02 5.67 -1.76
C ALA A 55 9.52 5.34 -1.78
N GLY A 56 8.83 5.62 -0.68
CA GLY A 56 7.39 5.35 -0.59
C GLY A 56 6.59 6.06 -1.67
N THR A 57 6.96 7.29 -2.02
CA THR A 57 6.33 8.08 -3.08
C THR A 57 6.43 7.41 -4.44
N ASP A 58 7.60 6.86 -4.78
CA ASP A 58 7.84 6.20 -6.07
C ASP A 58 7.11 4.85 -6.12
N LEU A 59 7.09 4.13 -4.99
CA LEU A 59 6.31 2.91 -4.85
C LEU A 59 4.82 3.18 -5.02
N ALA A 60 4.30 4.28 -4.46
CA ALA A 60 2.91 4.69 -4.59
C ALA A 60 2.55 5.10 -6.02
N ALA A 61 3.44 5.82 -6.71
CA ALA A 61 3.27 6.17 -8.11
C ALA A 61 3.24 4.92 -9.00
N LEU A 62 4.15 3.96 -8.78
CA LEU A 62 4.15 2.68 -9.46
C LEU A 62 2.84 1.91 -9.19
N ALA A 63 2.43 1.79 -7.93
CA ALA A 63 1.20 1.10 -7.53
C ALA A 63 -0.03 1.69 -8.24
N LYS A 64 -0.11 3.02 -8.31
CA LYS A 64 -1.18 3.72 -9.03
C LYS A 64 -1.15 3.41 -10.53
N SER A 65 0.03 3.46 -11.16
CA SER A 65 0.17 3.14 -12.60
C SER A 65 -0.26 1.71 -12.94
N LEU A 66 -0.02 0.76 -12.02
CA LEU A 66 -0.43 -0.63 -12.17
C LEU A 66 -1.94 -0.79 -12.01
N ALA A 67 -2.55 -0.07 -11.07
CA ALA A 67 -4.00 -0.09 -10.87
C ALA A 67 -4.77 0.58 -12.00
N ASP A 68 -4.20 1.60 -12.64
CA ASP A 68 -4.83 2.35 -13.74
C ASP A 68 -4.62 1.65 -15.12
N GLY A 69 -3.67 0.71 -15.23
CA GLY A 69 -3.35 -0.03 -16.47
C GLY A 69 -4.09 -1.37 -16.60
N ALA A 70 -4.57 -1.71 -17.82
CA ALA A 70 -5.27 -2.96 -18.13
C ALA A 70 -4.39 -4.24 -18.04
N GLU A 71 -3.09 -4.10 -17.80
CA GLU A 71 -2.16 -5.19 -17.46
C GLU A 71 -2.35 -5.56 -15.99
N GLY A 72 -3.50 -6.16 -15.69
CA GLY A 72 -3.92 -6.51 -14.34
C GLY A 72 -2.83 -7.26 -13.57
N PHE A 73 -2.76 -7.00 -12.27
CA PHE A 73 -2.00 -7.79 -11.31
C PHE A 73 -2.18 -9.27 -11.65
N GLY A 74 -1.15 -9.89 -12.24
CA GLY A 74 -1.22 -11.26 -12.71
C GLY A 74 -1.79 -12.13 -11.61
N HIS A 75 -2.86 -12.88 -11.92
CA HIS A 75 -3.66 -13.64 -10.97
C HIS A 75 -2.81 -14.28 -9.86
N VAL A 76 -2.66 -13.58 -8.73
CA VAL A 76 -2.09 -14.18 -7.52
C VAL A 76 -3.22 -14.99 -6.90
N SER A 77 -3.39 -16.19 -7.44
CA SER A 77 -4.08 -17.27 -6.75
C SER A 77 -3.25 -17.67 -5.53
N ARG A 78 -3.49 -16.97 -4.43
CA ARG A 78 -3.60 -17.59 -3.11
C ARG A 78 -4.32 -16.63 -2.18
N ALA A 79 -5.65 -16.72 -2.21
CA ALA A 79 -6.49 -16.41 -1.06
C ALA A 79 -6.11 -17.35 0.09
N THR A 80 -4.94 -17.15 0.70
CA THR A 80 -4.53 -17.88 1.90
C THR A 80 -5.11 -17.13 3.08
N ALA A 81 -6.38 -17.46 3.35
CA ALA A 81 -7.07 -17.39 4.62
C ALA A 81 -6.47 -16.48 5.71
N VAL A 82 -6.89 -15.21 5.74
CA VAL A 82 -7.18 -14.54 7.02
C VAL A 82 -8.43 -13.67 6.82
N SER A 83 -9.61 -14.27 7.00
CA SER A 83 -10.81 -13.48 7.25
C SER A 83 -10.70 -12.91 8.67
N ALA A 84 -10.28 -11.65 8.78
CA ALA A 84 -10.33 -10.84 10.00
C ALA A 84 -10.72 -9.36 9.77
N ARG A 85 -11.79 -8.95 9.06
CA ARG A 85 -12.71 -9.60 8.10
C ARG A 85 -13.08 -8.61 6.96
N ASN A 86 -12.30 -7.54 6.83
CA ASN A 86 -12.43 -6.44 5.87
C ASN A 86 -11.21 -5.49 5.99
N ARG A 87 -10.07 -6.01 6.45
CA ARG A 87 -8.85 -5.24 6.67
C ARG A 87 -7.88 -5.54 5.53
N MET A 88 -7.59 -4.53 4.73
CA MET A 88 -6.76 -4.61 3.54
C MET A 88 -5.53 -3.73 3.76
N ARG A 89 -4.35 -4.36 3.85
CA ARG A 89 -3.08 -3.64 3.91
C ARG A 89 -2.76 -3.10 2.51
N GLY A 90 -2.34 -1.86 2.44
CA GLY A 90 -2.01 -1.20 1.17
C GLY A 90 -1.15 0.04 1.36
N ILE A 91 -0.81 0.66 0.25
CA ILE A 91 -0.07 1.92 0.20
C ILE A 91 -1.01 3.05 -0.19
N VAL A 92 -0.91 4.18 0.50
CA VAL A 92 -1.62 5.40 0.13
C VAL A 92 -1.02 5.93 -1.17
N THR A 93 -1.87 6.22 -2.15
CA THR A 93 -1.45 6.73 -3.46
C THR A 93 -1.86 8.18 -3.70
N ALA A 94 -2.90 8.66 -3.01
CA ALA A 94 -3.30 10.06 -3.01
C ALA A 94 -4.06 10.42 -1.74
N VAL A 95 -3.92 11.68 -1.32
CA VAL A 95 -4.74 12.28 -0.26
C VAL A 95 -5.18 13.66 -0.75
N LYS A 96 -6.49 13.86 -0.92
CA LYS A 96 -7.08 15.16 -1.25
C LYS A 96 -7.91 15.60 -0.04
N LYS A 97 -7.60 16.77 0.51
CA LYS A 97 -8.29 17.31 1.68
C LYS A 97 -8.97 18.62 1.33
N ASP A 98 -10.16 18.82 1.88
CA ASP A 98 -10.80 20.12 2.00
C ASP A 98 -10.83 20.53 3.48
N THR A 99 -11.72 21.46 3.86
CA THR A 99 -11.82 21.96 5.23
C THR A 99 -12.35 20.92 6.23
N VAL A 100 -13.19 19.98 5.79
CA VAL A 100 -13.91 19.05 6.68
C VAL A 100 -13.57 17.60 6.35
N MET A 101 -13.40 17.29 5.07
CA MET A 101 -13.27 15.94 4.53
C MET A 101 -11.93 15.71 3.86
N ALA A 102 -11.54 14.45 3.82
CA ALA A 102 -10.41 13.91 3.10
C ALA A 102 -10.84 12.72 2.25
N GLN A 103 -10.45 12.74 0.98
CA GLN A 103 -10.44 11.58 0.10
C GLN A 103 -9.06 10.96 0.14
N VAL A 104 -8.98 9.70 0.55
CA VAL A 104 -7.74 8.91 0.60
C VAL A 104 -7.86 7.78 -0.41
N GLU A 105 -6.95 7.75 -1.38
CA GLU A 105 -6.82 6.68 -2.36
C GLU A 105 -5.71 5.72 -1.92
N MET A 106 -5.96 4.41 -2.02
CA MET A 106 -5.01 3.37 -1.65
C MET A 106 -4.98 2.25 -2.70
N VAL A 107 -3.82 1.62 -2.85
CA VAL A 107 -3.67 0.36 -3.56
C VAL A 107 -3.37 -0.74 -2.55
N CYS A 108 -4.23 -1.76 -2.52
CA CYS A 108 -4.18 -2.89 -1.59
C CYS A 108 -4.04 -4.19 -2.38
N GLY A 109 -2.80 -4.54 -2.75
CA GLY A 109 -2.58 -5.62 -3.72
C GLY A 109 -3.27 -5.29 -5.05
N PRO A 110 -4.14 -6.16 -5.59
CA PRO A 110 -4.78 -5.93 -6.89
C PRO A 110 -5.94 -4.93 -6.88
N TYR A 111 -6.32 -4.40 -5.70
CA TYR A 111 -7.52 -3.59 -5.54
C TYR A 111 -7.18 -2.13 -5.31
N ARG A 112 -7.91 -1.23 -5.99
CA ARG A 112 -7.92 0.21 -5.70
C ARG A 112 -9.06 0.53 -4.74
N LEU A 113 -8.74 1.17 -3.61
CA LEU A 113 -9.72 1.59 -2.60
C LEU A 113 -9.74 3.12 -2.49
N VAL A 114 -10.92 3.67 -2.27
CA VAL A 114 -11.13 5.08 -1.96
C VAL A 114 -11.89 5.17 -0.65
N SER A 115 -11.33 5.89 0.31
CA SER A 115 -11.97 6.18 1.60
C SER A 115 -12.28 7.67 1.71
N LEU A 116 -13.48 7.98 2.19
CA LEU A 116 -13.83 9.32 2.65
C LEU A 116 -13.80 9.35 4.17
N MET A 117 -13.05 10.28 4.75
CA MET A 117 -12.92 10.48 6.19
C MET A 117 -12.79 11.97 6.53
N SER A 118 -12.75 12.35 7.80
CA SER A 118 -12.52 13.76 8.14
C SER A 118 -11.08 14.18 7.79
N ALA A 119 -10.90 15.45 7.47
CA ALA A 119 -9.58 16.05 7.23
C ALA A 119 -8.68 15.89 8.46
N GLU A 120 -9.22 16.14 9.66
CA GLU A 120 -8.53 15.96 10.95
C GLU A 120 -8.02 14.51 11.13
N ALA A 121 -8.86 13.51 10.85
CA ALA A 121 -8.45 12.12 11.00
C ALA A 121 -7.33 11.72 10.02
N ALA A 122 -7.33 12.29 8.80
CA ALA A 122 -6.26 12.07 7.85
C ALA A 122 -4.94 12.71 8.32
N ASP A 123 -5.01 13.87 8.96
CA ASP A 123 -3.87 14.58 9.54
C ASP A 123 -3.31 13.89 10.79
N ASP A 124 -4.17 13.42 11.68
CA ASP A 124 -3.78 12.67 12.88
C ASP A 124 -3.02 11.39 12.52
N LEU A 125 -3.50 10.70 11.47
CA LEU A 125 -2.86 9.51 10.92
C LEU A 125 -1.66 9.83 10.03
N ARG A 126 -1.43 11.11 9.70
CA ARG A 126 -0.36 11.60 8.81
C ARG A 126 -0.37 10.87 7.47
N LEU A 127 -1.56 10.73 6.88
CA LEU A 127 -1.71 10.05 5.60
C LEU A 127 -1.14 10.91 4.48
N GLU A 128 -0.21 10.32 3.74
CA GLU A 128 0.42 10.92 2.56
C GLU A 128 0.79 9.82 1.56
N PRO A 129 0.93 10.13 0.26
CA PRO A 129 1.37 9.16 -0.73
C PRO A 129 2.66 8.45 -0.30
N GLY A 130 2.65 7.13 -0.32
CA GLY A 130 3.79 6.30 0.08
C GLY A 130 3.70 5.71 1.49
N VAL A 131 2.75 6.16 2.31
CA VAL A 131 2.51 5.58 3.63
C VAL A 131 1.79 4.24 3.52
N LEU A 132 2.28 3.25 4.26
CA LEU A 132 1.59 1.99 4.50
C LEU A 132 0.42 2.21 5.45
N ALA A 133 -0.77 1.79 5.05
CA ALA A 133 -1.96 1.86 5.88
C ALA A 133 -2.79 0.56 5.78
N ILE A 134 -3.73 0.42 6.71
CA ILE A 134 -4.70 -0.68 6.69
C ILE A 134 -6.09 -0.06 6.49
N ALA A 135 -6.66 -0.26 5.31
CA ALA A 135 -8.07 0.05 5.06
C ALA A 135 -8.93 -0.98 5.80
N SER A 136 -9.87 -0.54 6.63
CA SER A 136 -10.79 -1.42 7.35
C SER A 136 -12.22 -1.08 6.97
N VAL A 137 -12.93 -2.01 6.33
CA VAL A 137 -14.34 -1.84 5.96
C VAL A 137 -15.24 -2.43 7.04
N LYS A 138 -16.30 -1.72 7.44
CA LYS A 138 -17.27 -2.28 8.39
C LYS A 138 -18.07 -3.38 7.70
N SER A 139 -18.15 -4.58 8.29
CA SER A 139 -18.82 -5.75 7.69
C SER A 139 -20.29 -5.55 7.33
N THR A 140 -20.95 -4.54 7.91
CA THR A 140 -22.37 -4.23 7.66
C THR A 140 -22.60 -3.28 6.49
N ASN A 141 -21.54 -2.76 5.85
CA ASN A 141 -21.65 -1.75 4.81
C ASN A 141 -21.10 -2.30 3.48
N VAL A 142 -21.91 -3.13 2.82
CA VAL A 142 -21.63 -3.68 1.49
C VAL A 142 -22.79 -3.32 0.57
N VAL A 143 -22.49 -2.73 -0.58
CA VAL A 143 -23.46 -2.51 -1.67
C VAL A 143 -23.22 -3.58 -2.71
N VAL A 144 -24.29 -4.25 -3.14
CA VAL A 144 -24.26 -5.28 -4.20
C VAL A 144 -25.17 -4.78 -5.31
N GLU A 145 -24.66 -4.76 -6.55
CA GLU A 145 -25.41 -4.41 -7.74
C GLU A 145 -25.38 -5.58 -8.74
N LEU A 146 -26.40 -5.65 -9.61
CA LEU A 146 -26.39 -6.57 -10.75
C LEU A 146 -25.57 -5.96 -11.89
N PRO A 147 -24.95 -6.78 -12.76
CA PRO A 147 -24.11 -6.31 -13.86
C PRO A 147 -24.84 -5.36 -14.83
#